data_AF-A0AA43JTV0-F1
#
_entry.id   AF-A0AA43JTV0-F1
#
_cell.length_a   1.000
_cell.length_b   1.000
_cell.length_c   1.000
_cell.angle_alpha   90.00
_cell.angle_beta   90.00
_cell.angle_gamma   90.00
#
_symmetry.space_group_name_H-M   'P 1'
#
loop_
_entity.id
_entity.type
_entity.pdbx_description
1 polymer ?
#
loop_
_entity_poly.entity_id
_entity_poly.type
_entity_poly.pdbx_seq_one_letter_code
_entity_poly.pdbx_strand_id
1 'polypeptide(L)'
;MIGTTVANRGGPMRTLNTFLAVCGLVALGACESGTAPGTAHVRVLLTDAPSDLIERADVWVSHIYLQGGGEENDTLATSSEADTVGRVDLFNDPGNPKSYDLMTLRDGVTADLTGTVEVDVAMYHNLRLVVDSAMVTLKDGITMEDGSSTTTLFVPSGQTSGIKVQLAGPIDAEDGEEIEILVDFDVDQNFVIQGIHGPGGIRDILFTPRLQEVHRTKQ
;
A
#
# COMPACT_ATOMS: atom_id res chain seq x y z
N MET A 1 67.72 -29.65 -88.79
CA MET A 1 67.29 -30.80 -88.00
C MET A 1 67.57 -30.47 -86.54
N ILE A 2 66.56 -30.54 -85.66
CA ILE A 2 66.64 -30.45 -84.18
C ILE A 2 67.05 -29.04 -83.67
N GLY A 3 66.40 -28.36 -82.73
CA GLY A 3 65.30 -28.64 -81.81
C GLY A 3 65.36 -27.60 -80.68
N THR A 4 64.52 -27.81 -79.66
CA THR A 4 64.47 -27.15 -78.33
C THR A 4 63.88 -25.72 -78.23
N THR A 5 63.15 -25.30 -77.18
CA THR A 5 62.49 -25.95 -76.03
C THR A 5 61.68 -24.89 -75.26
N VAL A 6 60.46 -25.26 -74.82
CA VAL A 6 59.66 -24.90 -73.63
C VAL A 6 59.42 -23.42 -73.22
N ALA A 7 58.13 -23.11 -72.99
CA ALA A 7 57.69 -22.21 -71.91
C ALA A 7 56.44 -22.77 -71.20
N ASN A 8 56.48 -22.64 -69.87
CA ASN A 8 55.64 -23.21 -68.81
C ASN A 8 54.37 -22.38 -68.54
N ARG A 9 53.24 -23.01 -68.16
CA ARG A 9 52.04 -22.34 -67.61
C ARG A 9 51.38 -23.19 -66.51
N GLY A 10 51.47 -22.68 -65.27
CA GLY A 10 50.35 -22.39 -64.37
C GLY A 10 49.42 -23.50 -63.86
N GLY A 11 49.45 -23.76 -62.55
CA GLY A 11 48.35 -24.39 -61.80
C GLY A 11 48.76 -24.94 -60.43
N PRO A 12 47.86 -24.99 -59.41
CA PRO A 12 48.15 -24.46 -58.07
C PRO A 12 47.97 -25.48 -56.91
N MET A 13 48.45 -25.13 -55.70
CA MET A 13 47.92 -25.49 -54.35
C MET A 13 48.96 -25.03 -53.31
N ARG A 14 48.74 -24.02 -52.44
CA ARG A 14 47.82 -23.88 -51.28
C ARG A 14 47.98 -25.00 -50.23
N THR A 15 48.70 -24.70 -49.16
CA THR A 15 48.41 -25.10 -47.76
C THR A 15 49.17 -24.16 -46.82
N LEU A 16 48.45 -23.27 -46.15
CA LEU A 16 48.94 -22.30 -45.18
C LEU A 16 48.73 -22.90 -43.78
N ASN A 17 49.80 -22.99 -43.00
CA ASN A 17 49.81 -23.64 -41.68
C ASN A 17 49.00 -22.85 -40.66
N THR A 18 48.04 -23.55 -40.06
CA THR A 18 47.12 -23.14 -39.01
C THR A 18 47.83 -23.12 -37.65
N PHE A 19 47.81 -21.98 -36.96
CA PHE A 19 48.05 -21.91 -35.51
C PHE A 19 46.90 -21.11 -34.91
N LEU A 20 45.79 -21.80 -34.60
CA LEU A 20 44.62 -21.23 -33.96
C LEU A 20 44.72 -21.59 -32.46
N ALA A 21 44.98 -20.58 -31.64
CA ALA A 21 44.91 -20.69 -30.19
C ALA A 21 43.46 -20.95 -29.78
N VAL A 22 43.19 -22.16 -29.28
CA VAL A 22 41.93 -22.52 -28.63
C VAL A 22 41.96 -21.96 -27.21
N CYS A 23 41.46 -20.74 -27.03
CA CYS A 23 40.99 -20.27 -25.73
C CYS A 23 39.67 -20.97 -25.44
N GLY A 24 39.70 -21.95 -24.54
CA GLY A 24 38.53 -22.67 -24.07
C GLY A 24 37.50 -21.73 -23.47
N LEU A 25 36.31 -21.75 -24.07
CA LEU A 25 35.07 -21.25 -23.51
C LEU A 25 34.80 -21.97 -22.18
N VAL A 26 34.81 -21.25 -21.06
CA VAL A 26 34.10 -21.66 -19.85
C VAL A 26 33.04 -20.60 -19.59
N ALA A 27 31.89 -20.77 -20.23
CA ALA A 27 30.68 -20.06 -19.85
C ALA A 27 30.14 -20.74 -18.59
N LEU A 28 30.47 -20.19 -17.43
CA LEU A 28 29.75 -20.48 -16.19
C LEU A 28 28.36 -19.87 -16.33
N GLY A 29 27.43 -20.63 -16.92
CA GLY A 29 26.01 -20.39 -16.77
C GLY A 29 25.60 -20.75 -15.34
N ALA A 30 25.87 -19.85 -14.39
CA ALA A 30 25.18 -19.85 -13.11
C ALA A 30 23.76 -19.34 -13.36
N CYS A 31 22.90 -20.20 -13.90
CA CYS A 31 21.47 -20.01 -13.82
C CYS A 31 21.09 -20.42 -12.38
N GLU A 32 21.29 -19.49 -11.46
CA GLU A 32 20.62 -19.53 -10.17
C GLU A 32 19.14 -19.48 -10.49
N SER A 33 18.48 -20.63 -10.39
CA SER A 33 17.02 -20.73 -10.44
C SER A 33 16.52 -20.23 -9.09
N GLY A 34 16.67 -18.93 -8.87
CA GLY A 34 15.92 -18.23 -7.84
C GLY A 34 14.46 -18.40 -8.19
N THR A 35 13.77 -19.28 -7.47
CA THR A 35 12.31 -19.26 -7.44
C THR A 35 11.95 -17.85 -7.01
N ALA A 36 11.22 -17.11 -7.85
CA ALA A 36 10.74 -15.80 -7.45
C ALA A 36 10.03 -15.96 -6.09
N PRO A 37 10.28 -15.08 -5.11
CA PRO A 37 9.49 -15.10 -3.89
C PRO A 37 8.01 -15.03 -4.27
N GLY A 38 7.20 -15.86 -3.61
CA GLY A 38 5.76 -15.89 -3.87
C GLY A 38 5.13 -14.54 -3.59
N THR A 39 3.99 -14.27 -4.20
CA THR A 39 3.25 -13.01 -4.02
C THR A 39 1.79 -13.29 -3.67
N ALA A 40 1.19 -12.37 -2.93
CA ALA A 40 -0.22 -12.37 -2.58
C ALA A 40 -0.88 -11.07 -3.07
N HIS A 41 -2.20 -11.06 -3.10
CA HIS A 41 -2.99 -9.88 -3.48
C HIS A 41 -3.80 -9.38 -2.30
N VAL A 42 -3.64 -8.11 -1.94
CA VAL A 42 -4.35 -7.47 -0.83
C VAL A 42 -5.24 -6.36 -1.34
N ARG A 43 -6.47 -6.30 -0.80
CA ARG A 43 -7.44 -5.24 -1.02
C ARG A 43 -8.04 -4.78 0.30
N VAL A 44 -8.15 -3.46 0.49
CA VAL A 44 -8.75 -2.87 1.68
C VAL A 44 -10.02 -2.11 1.30
N LEU A 45 -11.10 -2.46 1.98
CA LEU A 45 -12.41 -1.83 1.86
C LEU A 45 -12.74 -1.03 3.11
N LEU A 46 -13.55 0.02 2.95
CA LEU A 46 -14.02 0.90 4.02
C LEU A 46 -15.54 0.83 4.12
N THR A 47 -16.05 0.77 5.34
CA THR A 47 -17.48 0.89 5.70
C THR A 47 -17.65 1.75 6.95
N ASP A 48 -18.88 2.18 7.24
CA ASP A 48 -19.25 2.98 8.41
C ASP A 48 -20.46 2.34 9.14
N ALA A 49 -20.53 2.59 10.45
CA ALA A 49 -21.68 2.33 11.30
C ALA A 49 -22.63 3.55 11.33
N PRO A 50 -23.95 3.36 11.57
CA PRO A 50 -24.90 4.47 11.56
C PRO A 50 -24.62 5.52 12.65
N SER A 51 -24.72 6.81 12.28
CA SER A 51 -24.67 8.00 13.16
C SER A 51 -25.92 8.87 13.00
N ASP A 52 -26.43 9.38 14.12
CA ASP A 52 -27.71 10.11 14.21
C ASP A 52 -27.59 11.64 14.15
N LEU A 53 -26.41 12.23 14.43
CA LEU A 53 -26.25 13.68 14.63
C LEU A 53 -25.49 14.39 13.51
N ILE A 54 -24.70 13.63 12.75
CA ILE A 54 -23.88 14.15 11.65
C ILE A 54 -24.66 13.97 10.34
N GLU A 55 -24.57 14.96 9.45
CA GLU A 55 -25.12 14.88 8.09
C GLU A 55 -24.09 14.34 7.11
N ARG A 56 -22.85 14.83 7.20
CA ARG A 56 -21.72 14.46 6.35
C ARG A 56 -20.44 14.32 7.16
N ALA A 57 -19.66 13.29 6.87
CA ALA A 57 -18.36 13.06 7.50
C ALA A 57 -17.32 12.73 6.43
N ASP A 58 -16.60 13.75 5.97
CA ASP A 58 -15.58 13.61 4.94
C ASP A 58 -14.21 13.31 5.57
N VAL A 59 -13.53 12.30 5.03
CA VAL A 59 -12.14 11.98 5.36
C VAL A 59 -11.29 11.92 4.10
N TRP A 60 -10.07 12.45 4.19
CA TRP A 60 -9.10 12.43 3.10
C TRP A 60 -7.96 11.48 3.43
N VAL A 61 -7.80 10.42 2.64
CA VAL A 61 -6.81 9.36 2.84
C VAL A 61 -5.73 9.48 1.77
N SER A 62 -4.46 9.64 2.18
CA SER A 62 -3.32 9.81 1.28
C SER A 62 -2.44 8.57 1.17
N HIS A 63 -2.37 7.76 2.23
CA HIS A 63 -1.44 6.64 2.28
C HIS A 63 -2.02 5.49 3.11
N ILE A 64 -1.89 4.27 2.60
CA ILE A 64 -2.32 3.03 3.23
C ILE A 64 -1.20 2.03 3.07
N TYR A 65 -0.78 1.43 4.17
CA TYR A 65 0.35 0.52 4.15
C TYR A 65 0.24 -0.58 5.19
N LEU A 66 0.85 -1.71 4.86
CA LEU A 66 1.10 -2.82 5.76
C LEU A 66 2.47 -2.62 6.42
N GLN A 67 2.63 -3.19 7.61
CA GLN A 67 3.91 -3.23 8.32
C GLN A 67 4.12 -4.60 8.95
N GLY A 68 5.24 -5.22 8.65
CA GLY A 68 5.63 -6.55 9.10
C GLY A 68 6.37 -7.32 8.00
N GLY A 69 6.65 -8.60 8.22
CA GLY A 69 7.09 -9.47 7.13
C GLY A 69 8.51 -9.25 6.60
N GLY A 70 9.31 -8.35 7.16
CA GLY A 70 10.73 -8.29 6.84
C GLY A 70 11.46 -9.51 7.40
N GLU A 71 12.36 -10.12 6.63
CA GLU A 71 13.37 -11.01 7.21
C GLU A 71 14.05 -10.25 8.37
N GLU A 72 14.16 -10.89 9.54
CA GLU A 72 15.01 -10.41 10.63
C GLU A 72 16.47 -10.43 10.14
N ASN A 73 16.87 -9.46 9.33
CA ASN A 73 18.28 -9.19 9.15
C ASN A 73 18.72 -8.47 10.41
N ASP A 74 19.31 -9.25 11.33
CA ASP A 74 19.92 -8.88 12.62
C ASP A 74 20.92 -7.72 12.47
N THR A 75 20.37 -6.55 12.18
CA THR A 75 21.04 -5.26 12.20
C THR A 75 20.24 -4.43 13.17
N LEU A 76 20.75 -4.33 14.39
CA LEU A 76 20.23 -3.48 15.46
C LEU A 76 19.68 -2.17 14.87
N ALA A 77 18.36 -2.09 14.78
CA ALA A 77 17.67 -0.86 14.42
C ALA A 77 17.89 0.13 15.56
N THR A 78 18.83 1.06 15.36
CA THR A 78 18.90 2.29 16.15
C THR A 78 17.54 2.98 16.03
N SER A 79 17.02 3.46 17.15
CA SER A 79 15.62 3.82 17.44
C SER A 79 14.96 4.94 16.61
N SER A 80 15.45 5.21 15.40
CA SER A 80 14.94 6.20 14.45
C SER A 80 14.44 5.56 13.14
N GLU A 81 14.88 4.35 12.81
CA GLU A 81 14.52 3.64 11.56
C GLU A 81 13.63 2.41 11.79
N ALA A 82 13.16 2.20 13.03
CA ALA A 82 12.34 1.04 13.38
C ALA A 82 10.92 1.09 12.78
N ASP A 83 10.45 2.27 12.34
CA ASP A 83 9.07 2.46 11.88
C ASP A 83 8.89 2.25 10.36
N THR A 84 9.96 1.99 9.61
CA THR A 84 9.95 1.78 8.15
C THR A 84 10.30 0.35 7.74
N VAL A 85 10.86 -0.46 8.64
CA VAL A 85 11.20 -1.87 8.37
C VAL A 85 9.93 -2.67 8.07
N GLY A 86 9.92 -3.40 6.96
CA GLY A 86 8.78 -4.23 6.54
C GLY A 86 7.55 -3.44 6.13
N ARG A 87 7.70 -2.17 5.71
CA ARG A 87 6.60 -1.37 5.19
C ARG A 87 6.29 -1.76 3.73
N VAL A 88 5.02 -2.01 3.44
CA VAL A 88 4.52 -2.26 2.08
C VAL A 88 3.35 -1.35 1.80
N ASP A 89 3.48 -0.49 0.78
CA ASP A 89 2.47 0.49 0.41
C ASP A 89 1.37 -0.16 -0.42
N LEU A 90 0.12 -0.05 0.05
CA LEU A 90 -1.08 -0.46 -0.70
C LEU A 90 -1.67 0.70 -1.50
N PHE A 91 -1.50 1.92 -1.02
CA PHE A 91 -1.89 3.14 -1.73
C PHE A 91 -1.05 4.29 -1.22
N ASN A 92 -0.45 5.11 -2.07
CA ASN A 92 0.38 6.23 -1.64
C ASN A 92 0.31 7.39 -2.68
N ASP A 93 -0.56 8.36 -2.42
CA ASP A 93 -0.66 9.59 -3.21
C ASP A 93 -0.96 10.80 -2.29
N PRO A 94 0.06 11.38 -1.64
CA PRO A 94 -0.09 12.57 -0.80
C PRO A 94 -0.43 13.84 -1.60
N GLY A 95 -0.29 13.81 -2.93
CA GLY A 95 -0.67 14.94 -3.79
C GLY A 95 -2.16 14.96 -4.10
N ASN A 96 -2.80 13.80 -4.14
CA ASN A 96 -4.23 13.63 -4.45
C ASN A 96 -4.89 12.64 -3.47
N PRO A 97 -5.06 13.02 -2.18
CA PRO A 97 -5.71 12.15 -1.22
C PRO A 97 -7.16 11.85 -1.66
N LYS A 98 -7.58 10.59 -1.49
CA LYS A 98 -8.93 10.15 -1.81
C LYS A 98 -9.89 10.62 -0.72
N SER A 99 -10.98 11.26 -1.13
CA SER A 99 -12.04 11.73 -0.21
C SER A 99 -13.16 10.70 -0.11
N TYR A 100 -13.57 10.38 1.11
CA TYR A 100 -14.70 9.48 1.39
C TYR A 100 -15.68 10.17 2.33
N ASP A 101 -16.96 10.18 1.96
CA ASP A 101 -18.04 10.55 2.87
C ASP A 101 -18.52 9.29 3.59
N LEU A 102 -18.13 9.15 4.85
CA LEU A 102 -18.42 7.98 5.67
C LEU A 102 -19.93 7.74 5.82
N MET A 103 -20.73 8.81 5.80
CA MET A 103 -22.18 8.73 5.91
C MET A 103 -22.84 7.97 4.74
N THR A 104 -22.12 7.83 3.62
CA THR A 104 -22.58 7.08 2.43
C THR A 104 -22.23 5.59 2.48
N LEU A 105 -21.35 5.17 3.40
CA LEU A 105 -20.79 3.82 3.46
C LEU A 105 -21.53 2.91 4.46
N ARG A 106 -22.84 3.12 4.56
CA ARG A 106 -23.75 2.46 5.51
C ARG A 106 -24.53 1.34 4.84
N ASP A 107 -25.20 0.53 5.66
CA ASP A 107 -26.14 -0.50 5.20
C ASP A 107 -25.51 -1.50 4.21
N GLY A 108 -24.22 -1.81 4.40
CA GLY A 108 -23.46 -2.73 3.55
C GLY A 108 -22.84 -2.10 2.30
N VAL A 109 -22.92 -0.77 2.14
CA VAL A 109 -22.15 -0.05 1.12
C VAL A 109 -20.70 0.05 1.56
N THR A 110 -19.78 -0.30 0.68
CA THR A 110 -18.34 -0.25 0.93
C THR A 110 -17.63 0.60 -0.12
N ALA A 111 -16.59 1.32 0.28
CA ALA A 111 -15.67 1.99 -0.64
C ALA A 111 -14.36 1.23 -0.76
N ASP A 112 -13.82 1.16 -1.98
CA ASP A 112 -12.50 0.60 -2.22
C ASP A 112 -11.40 1.64 -1.95
N LEU A 113 -10.48 1.30 -1.05
CA LEU A 113 -9.40 2.19 -0.66
C LEU A 113 -8.14 2.01 -1.52
N THR A 114 -7.79 0.77 -1.84
CA THR A 114 -6.49 0.41 -2.42
C THR A 114 -6.59 -0.16 -3.83
N GLY A 115 -7.74 -0.73 -4.21
CA GLY A 115 -7.80 -1.73 -5.27
C GLY A 115 -7.08 -3.02 -4.84
N THR A 116 -6.90 -3.93 -5.80
CA THR A 116 -6.08 -5.14 -5.59
C THR A 116 -4.61 -4.81 -5.80
N VAL A 117 -3.78 -5.05 -4.79
CA VAL A 117 -2.34 -4.72 -4.78
C VAL A 117 -1.55 -5.99 -4.53
N GLU A 118 -0.51 -6.22 -5.34
CA GLU A 118 0.43 -7.32 -5.12
C GLU A 118 1.40 -6.99 -3.97
N VAL A 119 1.59 -7.95 -3.06
CA VAL A 119 2.50 -7.85 -1.92
C VAL A 119 3.34 -9.14 -1.82
N ASP A 120 4.51 -9.05 -1.19
CA ASP A 120 5.34 -10.23 -0.94
C ASP A 120 4.70 -11.18 0.08
N VAL A 121 4.98 -12.48 -0.05
CA VAL A 121 4.57 -13.47 0.96
C VAL A 121 5.23 -13.17 2.29
N ALA A 122 4.41 -12.81 3.29
CA ALA A 122 4.89 -12.41 4.60
C ALA A 122 3.78 -12.35 5.65
N MET A 123 4.17 -12.21 6.91
CA MET A 123 3.24 -11.96 8.01
C MET A 123 3.24 -10.48 8.41
N TYR A 124 2.14 -9.78 8.10
CA TYR A 124 1.97 -8.36 8.41
C TYR A 124 1.20 -8.18 9.72
N HIS A 125 1.74 -7.39 10.65
CA HIS A 125 1.16 -7.20 11.98
C HIS A 125 0.34 -5.91 12.10
N ASN A 126 0.58 -4.93 11.23
CA ASN A 126 -0.17 -3.68 11.23
C ASN A 126 -0.68 -3.36 9.83
N LEU A 127 -1.89 -2.83 9.79
CA LEU A 127 -2.44 -2.06 8.67
C LEU A 127 -2.65 -0.63 9.18
N ARG A 128 -2.20 0.36 8.41
CA ARG A 128 -2.26 1.77 8.80
C ARG A 128 -2.82 2.62 7.67
N LEU A 129 -3.68 3.58 8.03
CA LEU A 129 -4.28 4.54 7.11
C LEU A 129 -3.88 5.96 7.52
N VAL A 130 -3.20 6.67 6.65
CA VAL A 130 -2.84 8.09 6.80
C VAL A 130 -4.04 8.92 6.36
N VAL A 131 -4.64 9.60 7.33
CA VAL A 131 -5.76 10.53 7.12
C VAL A 131 -5.20 11.95 7.24
N ASP A 132 -5.23 12.68 6.13
CA ASP A 132 -4.67 14.04 6.04
C ASP A 132 -5.59 15.07 6.68
N SER A 133 -6.90 14.89 6.52
CA SER A 133 -7.91 15.82 7.00
C SER A 133 -9.20 15.07 7.26
N ALA A 134 -10.00 15.61 8.18
CA ALA A 134 -11.37 15.19 8.43
C ALA A 134 -12.26 16.42 8.56
N MET A 135 -13.48 16.36 8.04
CA MET A 135 -14.45 17.44 8.09
C MET A 135 -15.84 16.87 8.38
N VAL A 136 -16.58 17.56 9.23
CA VAL A 136 -17.95 17.19 9.60
C VAL A 136 -18.89 18.32 9.20
N THR A 137 -20.02 17.96 8.59
CA THR A 137 -21.18 18.83 8.42
C THR A 137 -22.32 18.34 9.31
N LEU A 138 -22.85 19.25 10.12
CA LEU A 138 -23.95 19.04 11.04
C LEU A 138 -25.28 19.13 10.29
N LYS A 139 -26.28 18.37 10.78
CA LYS A 139 -27.65 18.42 10.25
C LYS A 139 -28.27 19.81 10.40
N ASP A 140 -29.19 20.12 9.48
CA ASP A 140 -30.02 21.33 9.54
C ASP A 140 -30.62 21.59 10.93
N GLY A 141 -30.43 22.82 11.41
CA GLY A 141 -30.89 23.26 12.73
C GLY A 141 -29.91 22.99 13.87
N ILE A 142 -28.78 22.33 13.60
CA ILE A 142 -27.66 22.19 14.54
C ILE A 142 -26.50 23.05 14.04
N THR A 143 -25.96 23.89 14.91
CA THR A 143 -24.77 24.70 14.61
C THR A 143 -23.72 24.52 15.69
N MET A 144 -22.48 24.83 15.34
CA MET A 144 -21.42 25.10 16.29
C MET A 144 -21.71 26.38 17.08
N GLU A 145 -20.97 26.61 18.17
CA GLU A 145 -21.08 27.82 19.01
C GLU A 145 -20.78 29.11 18.26
N ASP A 146 -19.94 29.03 17.21
CA ASP A 146 -19.64 30.15 16.31
C ASP A 146 -20.70 30.37 15.20
N GLY A 147 -21.76 29.55 15.17
CA GLY A 147 -22.83 29.59 14.18
C GLY A 147 -22.54 28.84 12.88
N SER A 148 -21.37 28.21 12.73
CA SER A 148 -21.06 27.37 11.56
C SER A 148 -21.80 26.03 11.60
N SER A 149 -22.08 25.44 10.44
CA SER A 149 -22.62 24.08 10.31
C SER A 149 -21.57 23.05 9.88
N THR A 150 -20.36 23.52 9.52
CA THR A 150 -19.26 22.67 9.05
C THR A 150 -18.01 23.02 9.83
N THR A 151 -17.27 21.99 10.25
CA THR A 151 -16.01 22.15 10.98
C THR A 151 -14.95 21.18 10.46
N THR A 152 -13.71 21.66 10.30
CA THR A 152 -12.54 20.84 9.99
C THR A 152 -11.89 20.39 11.29
N LEU A 153 -11.59 19.11 11.39
CA LEU A 153 -11.11 18.50 12.62
C LEU A 153 -9.61 18.27 12.58
N PHE A 154 -8.98 18.42 13.73
CA PHE A 154 -7.61 17.98 13.93
C PHE A 154 -7.56 16.45 13.86
N VAL A 155 -6.59 15.89 13.12
CA VAL A 155 -6.39 14.45 12.97
C VAL A 155 -5.18 14.00 13.80
N PRO A 156 -5.39 13.41 15.00
CA PRO A 156 -4.27 12.95 15.82
C PRO A 156 -3.54 11.79 15.14
N SER A 157 -2.21 11.89 15.04
CA SER A 157 -1.30 10.86 14.48
C SER A 157 -1.55 10.42 13.03
N GLY A 158 -2.71 10.73 12.43
CA GLY A 158 -3.06 10.33 11.08
C GLY A 158 -2.11 10.89 10.03
N GLN A 159 -1.65 12.13 10.19
CA GLN A 159 -0.69 12.77 9.26
C GLN A 159 0.77 12.31 9.43
N THR A 160 1.14 11.66 10.54
CA THR A 160 2.54 11.33 10.85
C THR A 160 2.83 9.85 10.74
N SER A 161 2.07 9.02 11.46
CA SER A 161 2.28 7.56 11.51
C SER A 161 1.11 6.77 10.93
N GLY A 162 0.07 7.45 10.46
CA GLY A 162 -1.21 6.83 10.13
C GLY A 162 -1.97 6.32 11.36
N ILE A 163 -3.28 6.23 11.21
CA ILE A 163 -4.20 5.60 12.15
C ILE A 163 -4.04 4.09 12.00
N LYS A 164 -3.73 3.41 13.11
CA LYS A 164 -3.61 1.96 13.13
C LYS A 164 -4.99 1.31 13.10
N VAL A 165 -5.17 0.34 12.21
CA VAL A 165 -6.35 -0.54 12.20
C VAL A 165 -6.18 -1.62 13.25
N GLN A 166 -7.21 -1.79 14.07
CA GLN A 166 -7.30 -2.89 15.00
C GLN A 166 -7.67 -4.17 14.23
N LEU A 167 -6.64 -4.91 13.83
CA LEU A 167 -6.78 -6.21 13.18
C LEU A 167 -7.23 -7.27 14.19
N ALA A 168 -7.97 -8.28 13.71
CA ALA A 168 -8.35 -9.46 14.51
C ALA A 168 -7.14 -10.36 14.81
N GLY A 169 -6.12 -10.30 13.96
CA GLY A 169 -4.85 -10.98 14.08
C GLY A 169 -3.91 -10.55 12.94
N PRO A 170 -2.67 -11.06 12.90
CA PRO A 170 -1.74 -10.80 11.80
C PRO A 170 -2.36 -11.18 10.45
N ILE A 171 -2.02 -10.45 9.40
CA ILE A 171 -2.33 -10.79 8.01
C ILE A 171 -1.22 -11.72 7.53
N ASP A 172 -1.53 -13.01 7.49
CA ASP A 172 -0.68 -14.01 6.87
C ASP A 172 -0.93 -13.95 5.36
N ALA A 173 0.07 -13.56 4.57
CA ALA A 173 -0.04 -13.48 3.12
C ALA A 173 0.70 -14.65 2.49
N GLU A 174 -0.02 -15.70 2.09
CA GLU A 174 0.55 -16.88 1.45
C GLU A 174 0.56 -16.74 -0.08
N ASP A 175 1.39 -17.56 -0.74
CA ASP A 175 1.60 -17.48 -2.20
C ASP A 175 0.29 -17.74 -2.97
N GLY A 176 -0.09 -16.78 -3.81
CA GLY A 176 -1.29 -16.81 -4.63
C GLY A 176 -2.60 -16.46 -3.90
N GLU A 177 -2.58 -16.11 -2.61
CA GLU A 177 -3.80 -15.75 -1.88
C GLU A 177 -4.38 -14.40 -2.34
N GLU A 178 -5.71 -14.33 -2.41
CA GLU A 178 -6.44 -13.06 -2.49
C GLU A 178 -7.04 -12.71 -1.12
N ILE A 179 -6.58 -11.61 -0.52
CA ILE A 179 -6.94 -11.15 0.81
C ILE A 179 -7.75 -9.85 0.69
N GLU A 180 -9.00 -9.89 1.14
CA GLU A 180 -9.85 -8.69 1.24
C GLU A 180 -10.09 -8.37 2.72
N ILE A 181 -9.82 -7.13 3.12
CA ILE A 181 -9.96 -6.64 4.49
C ILE A 181 -11.03 -5.56 4.51
N LEU A 182 -12.12 -5.80 5.23
CA LEU A 182 -13.17 -4.81 5.48
C LEU A 182 -12.87 -4.06 6.78
N VAL A 183 -12.64 -2.76 6.66
CA VAL A 183 -12.35 -1.85 7.77
C VAL A 183 -13.57 -0.99 8.06
N ASP A 184 -13.95 -0.92 9.33
CA ASP A 184 -14.97 -0.02 9.84
C ASP A 184 -14.34 1.26 10.39
N PHE A 185 -14.95 2.37 9.99
CA PHE A 185 -14.67 3.72 10.46
C PHE A 185 -15.97 4.31 11.01
N ASP A 186 -16.38 3.79 12.17
CA ASP A 186 -17.58 4.19 12.90
C ASP A 186 -17.57 5.69 13.22
N VAL A 187 -18.43 6.46 12.55
CA VAL A 187 -18.55 7.90 12.73
C VAL A 187 -18.91 8.27 14.17
N ASP A 188 -19.79 7.54 14.85
CA ASP A 188 -20.22 7.87 16.22
C ASP A 188 -19.09 7.69 17.24
N GLN A 189 -18.23 6.69 17.03
CA GLN A 189 -17.07 6.47 17.90
C GLN A 189 -15.92 7.42 17.60
N ASN A 190 -15.81 7.86 16.35
CA ASN A 190 -14.69 8.64 15.88
C ASN A 190 -14.91 10.14 16.06
N PHE A 191 -16.14 10.64 15.96
CA PHE A 191 -16.46 12.06 16.01
C PHE A 191 -17.24 12.40 17.29
N VAL A 192 -16.50 12.67 18.37
CA VAL A 192 -17.06 12.89 19.70
C VAL A 192 -17.47 14.36 19.87
N ILE A 193 -18.78 14.60 19.86
CA ILE A 193 -19.36 15.92 20.16
C ILE A 193 -19.07 16.30 21.61
N GLN A 194 -18.43 17.45 21.81
CA GLN A 194 -18.09 17.99 23.12
C GLN A 194 -18.88 19.27 23.42
N GLY A 195 -19.58 19.26 24.55
CA GLY A 195 -20.29 20.43 25.06
C GLY A 195 -21.50 20.78 24.22
N ILE A 196 -22.69 20.42 24.72
CA ILE A 196 -23.96 20.97 24.22
C ILE A 196 -24.40 22.01 25.25
N HIS A 197 -24.40 23.28 24.90
CA HIS A 197 -24.78 24.35 25.84
C HIS A 197 -25.93 25.21 25.31
N GLY A 198 -27.12 25.00 25.89
CA GLY A 198 -28.27 25.87 25.71
C GLY A 198 -28.64 26.14 24.24
N PRO A 199 -29.33 27.25 23.92
CA PRO A 199 -29.71 27.59 22.55
C PRO A 199 -28.53 27.96 21.63
N GLY A 200 -27.27 27.72 22.04
CA GLY A 200 -26.06 28.24 21.42
C GLY A 200 -25.24 27.25 20.58
N GLY A 201 -25.58 25.97 20.52
CA GLY A 201 -24.92 25.01 19.62
C GLY A 201 -23.84 24.11 20.24
N ILE A 202 -23.11 23.38 19.39
CA ILE A 202 -22.02 22.45 19.72
C ILE A 202 -20.73 23.25 19.92
N ARG A 203 -20.04 23.07 21.05
CA ARG A 203 -18.78 23.79 21.29
C ARG A 203 -17.63 23.25 20.45
N ASP A 204 -17.46 21.94 20.42
CA ASP A 204 -16.34 21.30 19.74
C ASP A 204 -16.71 19.87 19.30
N ILE A 205 -15.99 19.34 18.33
CA ILE A 205 -16.08 17.95 17.89
C ILE A 205 -14.66 17.39 17.89
N LEU A 206 -14.41 16.43 18.76
CA LEU A 206 -13.11 15.79 18.84
C LEU A 206 -13.07 14.58 17.91
N PHE A 207 -12.06 14.53 17.04
CA PHE A 207 -11.78 13.34 16.25
C PHE A 207 -10.87 12.38 17.04
N THR A 208 -11.40 11.23 17.43
CA THR A 208 -10.71 10.15 18.15
C THR A 208 -10.61 8.89 17.29
N PRO A 209 -9.69 8.86 16.31
CA PRO A 209 -9.64 7.82 15.30
C PRO A 209 -9.43 6.41 15.88
N ARG A 210 -10.37 5.53 15.56
CA ARG A 210 -10.45 4.10 15.86
C ARG A 210 -10.95 3.42 14.60
N LEU A 211 -10.06 2.65 13.99
CA LEU A 211 -10.37 1.82 12.83
C LEU A 211 -10.34 0.37 13.28
N GLN A 212 -11.30 -0.42 12.84
CA GLN A 212 -11.40 -1.82 13.22
C GLN A 212 -11.61 -2.71 12.00
N GLU A 213 -10.95 -3.87 11.98
CA GLU A 213 -11.28 -4.92 11.04
C GLU A 213 -12.63 -5.54 11.42
N VAL A 214 -13.60 -5.46 10.51
CA VAL A 214 -14.91 -6.12 10.65
C VAL A 214 -14.81 -7.57 10.19
N HIS A 215 -14.19 -7.74 9.01
CA HIS A 215 -14.11 -9.02 8.35
C HIS A 215 -12.88 -9.09 7.46
N ARG A 216 -12.37 -10.30 7.27
CA ARG A 216 -11.32 -10.60 6.33
C ARG A 216 -11.63 -11.91 5.62
N THR A 217 -11.57 -11.89 4.30
CA THR A 217 -11.65 -13.08 3.46
C THR A 217 -10.28 -13.41 2.89
N LYS A 218 -10.03 -14.70 2.73
CA LYS A 218 -8.88 -15.27 2.02
C LYS A 218 -9.41 -16.27 1.00
N GLN A 219 -8.95 -16.20 -0.25
CA GLN A 219 -9.31 -17.12 -1.32
C GLN A 219 -8.07 -17.78 -1.92
#